data_AF-A0A495U7P0-F1
#
_entry.id   AF-A0A495U7P0-F1
#
_cell.length_a   1.000
_cell.length_b   1.000
_cell.length_c   1.000
_cell.angle_alpha   90.00
_cell.angle_beta   90.00
_cell.angle_gamma   90.00
#
_symmetry.space_group_name_H-M   'P 1'
#
loop_
_entity.id
_entity.type
_entity.pdbx_description
1 polymer ?
#
loop_
_entity_poly.entity_id
_entity_poly.type
_entity_poly.pdbx_seq_one_letter_code
_entity_poly.pdbx_strand_id
1 'polypeptide(L)'
;MSDSALDAAGSSLPLSPSSPARAASAASRASADARADSAGKEHVIDAMRGFAALLVAYFHCRQVAWVGMQAFHQSVGHSFSLSAIAAYLTFPIAWGSAGVPIFFVISGYCIHRGGALRLAANPAYRLDAANFWVRRFARIYPVLLAALVLTFALDWFSLQLPPVSHKIREIGLQAFLVNLFSLQGVAGKTYGSNGALWTLSLEVQFYAIYPLLFALRRRIGMTPVLALVAVVNVVSAYVLERHDLQFFTSYWFSWTLGAWIADAKVRSAPQARSSAWLYALAAGFIALGCAAFHFGQYGAFQLWALGFAFYLYKALDRRNGPPRASFGTRLLSRFGDFSFSLYLIHLPIFVLLSSLLFRSALQMSIWPSFGYMLVAVPAAYVFYRLVELPAMKWSASFKPTAVKPQQ
;
A
#
# COMPACT_ATOMS: atom_id res chain seq x y z
N MET A 1 57.97 1.42 -67.86
CA MET A 1 59.02 1.24 -66.84
C MET A 1 58.47 1.80 -65.55
N SER A 2 58.32 1.04 -64.47
CA SER A 2 58.55 -0.40 -64.28
C SER A 2 57.70 -0.91 -63.09
N ASP A 3 57.39 -2.20 -63.07
CA ASP A 3 56.52 -2.87 -62.09
C ASP A 3 57.14 -3.07 -60.69
N SER A 4 56.36 -3.74 -59.83
CA SER A 4 56.65 -4.36 -58.50
C SER A 4 56.28 -3.55 -57.24
N ALA A 5 55.71 -4.14 -56.18
CA ALA A 5 55.02 -5.44 -56.03
C ALA A 5 54.16 -5.52 -54.74
N LEU A 6 53.16 -6.42 -54.75
CA LEU A 6 52.72 -7.41 -53.73
C LEU A 6 53.18 -7.21 -52.25
N ASP A 7 52.37 -7.42 -51.19
CA ASP A 7 50.99 -7.95 -51.03
C ASP A 7 50.40 -7.40 -49.67
N ALA A 8 49.34 -7.85 -48.96
CA ALA A 8 48.52 -9.07 -48.98
C ALA A 8 47.12 -8.93 -48.33
N ALA A 9 46.27 -9.92 -48.64
CA ALA A 9 45.20 -10.54 -47.82
C ALA A 9 44.22 -9.68 -46.96
N GLY A 10 42.91 -9.84 -47.23
CA GLY A 10 41.83 -9.36 -46.35
C GLY A 10 40.42 -9.70 -46.85
N SER A 11 39.85 -10.83 -46.41
CA SER A 11 38.60 -11.40 -46.96
C SER A 11 37.33 -10.55 -46.74
N SER A 12 36.54 -10.38 -47.80
CA SER A 12 35.21 -9.76 -47.76
C SER A 12 34.11 -10.78 -47.44
N LEU A 13 33.72 -10.86 -46.17
CA LEU A 13 32.52 -11.63 -45.76
C LEU A 13 31.24 -10.79 -45.92
N PRO A 14 30.22 -11.24 -46.68
CA PRO A 14 28.94 -10.56 -46.74
C PRO A 14 28.17 -10.71 -45.43
N LEU A 15 27.68 -9.60 -44.88
CA LEU A 15 26.81 -9.60 -43.71
C LEU A 15 25.44 -10.23 -44.04
N SER A 16 25.28 -11.51 -43.71
CA SER A 16 24.02 -12.22 -43.91
C SER A 16 22.87 -11.53 -43.17
N PRO A 17 21.72 -11.25 -43.83
CA PRO A 17 20.56 -10.68 -43.16
C PRO A 17 20.08 -11.64 -42.05
N SER A 18 19.69 -11.08 -40.91
CA SER A 18 19.30 -11.86 -39.73
C SER A 18 18.03 -12.68 -40.02
N SER A 19 18.19 -14.00 -40.16
CA SER A 19 17.09 -14.92 -40.47
C SER A 19 15.84 -14.64 -39.61
N PRO A 20 14.62 -14.58 -40.19
CA PRO A 20 13.41 -14.23 -39.46
C PRO A 20 13.12 -15.16 -38.28
N ALA A 21 13.62 -16.41 -38.31
CA ALA A 21 13.54 -17.34 -37.17
C ALA A 21 14.34 -16.84 -35.94
N ARG A 22 15.50 -16.21 -36.14
CA ARG A 22 16.26 -15.56 -35.04
C ARG A 22 15.53 -14.33 -34.51
N ALA A 23 14.94 -13.51 -35.39
CA ALA A 23 14.15 -12.34 -34.98
C ALA A 23 12.90 -12.73 -34.17
N ALA A 24 12.14 -13.73 -34.64
CA ALA A 24 10.98 -14.27 -33.93
C ALA A 24 11.35 -14.90 -32.57
N SER A 25 12.47 -15.64 -32.51
CA SER A 25 13.00 -16.21 -31.26
C SER A 25 13.40 -15.12 -30.26
N ALA A 26 14.07 -14.06 -30.72
CA ALA A 26 14.44 -12.91 -29.89
C ALA A 26 13.21 -12.15 -29.37
N ALA A 27 12.21 -11.88 -30.23
CA ALA A 27 10.96 -11.24 -29.84
C ALA A 27 10.16 -12.08 -28.84
N SER A 28 10.10 -13.41 -29.04
CA SER A 28 9.47 -14.36 -28.13
C SER A 28 10.13 -14.32 -26.74
N ARG A 29 11.46 -14.44 -26.67
CA ARG A 29 12.24 -14.33 -25.43
C ARG A 29 12.01 -12.98 -24.73
N ALA A 30 12.13 -11.87 -25.44
CA ALA A 30 11.88 -10.53 -24.89
C ALA A 30 10.46 -10.38 -24.32
N SER A 31 9.45 -11.02 -24.94
CA SER A 31 8.07 -11.05 -24.43
C SER A 31 7.92 -11.89 -23.17
N ALA A 32 8.64 -13.02 -23.07
CA ALA A 32 8.65 -13.88 -21.90
C ALA A 32 9.36 -13.21 -20.71
N ASP A 33 10.53 -12.61 -20.95
CA ASP A 33 11.29 -11.85 -19.96
C ASP A 33 10.48 -10.63 -19.45
N ALA A 34 9.78 -9.92 -20.33
CA ALA A 34 8.90 -8.82 -19.95
C ALA A 34 7.70 -9.27 -19.08
N ARG A 35 7.12 -10.45 -19.37
CA ARG A 35 6.06 -11.05 -18.54
C ARG A 35 6.59 -11.47 -17.16
N ALA A 36 7.75 -12.12 -17.12
CA ALA A 36 8.41 -12.52 -15.86
C ALA A 36 8.80 -11.32 -15.00
N ASP A 37 9.29 -10.24 -15.61
CA ASP A 37 9.63 -8.98 -14.96
C ASP A 37 8.39 -8.28 -14.37
N SER A 38 7.24 -8.28 -15.07
CA SER A 38 5.98 -7.74 -14.51
C SER A 38 5.47 -8.58 -13.34
N ALA A 39 5.40 -9.91 -13.51
CA ALA A 39 4.94 -10.83 -12.46
C ALA A 39 5.83 -10.76 -11.20
N GLY A 40 7.15 -10.63 -11.38
CA GLY A 40 8.09 -10.43 -10.26
C GLY A 40 7.87 -9.11 -9.52
N LYS A 41 7.49 -8.03 -10.21
CA LYS A 41 7.18 -6.72 -9.61
C LYS A 41 5.84 -6.71 -8.88
N GLU A 42 4.81 -7.32 -9.48
CA GLU A 42 3.50 -7.52 -8.86
C GLU A 42 3.64 -8.33 -7.56
N HIS A 43 4.32 -9.48 -7.60
CA HIS A 43 4.59 -10.30 -6.42
C HIS A 43 5.39 -9.58 -5.31
N VAL A 44 6.28 -8.62 -5.63
CA VAL A 44 6.96 -7.77 -4.62
C VAL A 44 5.97 -6.80 -3.97
N ILE A 45 5.11 -6.17 -4.77
CA ILE A 45 4.09 -5.23 -4.29
C ILE A 45 3.10 -5.95 -3.37
N ASP A 46 2.59 -7.10 -3.79
CA ASP A 46 1.59 -7.85 -3.02
C ASP A 46 2.18 -8.43 -1.73
N ALA A 47 3.46 -8.86 -1.74
CA ALA A 47 4.17 -9.23 -0.51
C ALA A 47 4.32 -8.04 0.47
N MET A 48 4.54 -6.82 -0.02
CA MET A 48 4.58 -5.62 0.84
C MET A 48 3.19 -5.20 1.33
N ARG A 49 2.13 -5.38 0.53
CA ARG A 49 0.73 -5.21 0.97
C ARG A 49 0.38 -6.18 2.09
N GLY A 50 0.73 -7.46 1.95
CA GLY A 50 0.47 -8.48 2.97
C GLY A 50 1.24 -8.24 4.27
N PHE A 51 2.52 -7.85 4.15
CA PHE A 51 3.32 -7.42 5.31
C PHE A 51 2.68 -6.23 6.04
N ALA A 52 2.31 -5.17 5.31
CA ALA A 52 1.68 -3.98 5.88
C ALA A 52 0.31 -4.30 6.54
N ALA A 53 -0.50 -5.17 5.92
CA ALA A 53 -1.79 -5.59 6.48
C ALA A 53 -1.62 -6.29 7.83
N LEU A 54 -0.72 -7.28 7.90
CA LEU A 54 -0.43 -8.03 9.13
C LEU A 54 0.20 -7.16 10.21
N LEU A 55 1.08 -6.23 9.82
CA LEU A 55 1.76 -5.31 10.74
C LEU A 55 0.77 -4.34 11.41
N VAL A 56 -0.12 -3.71 10.65
CA VAL A 56 -1.16 -2.81 11.19
C VAL A 56 -2.19 -3.58 12.01
N ALA A 57 -2.66 -4.73 11.49
CA ALA A 57 -3.64 -5.55 12.21
C ALA A 57 -3.09 -6.03 13.57
N TYR A 58 -1.86 -6.55 13.63
CA TYR A 58 -1.31 -7.01 14.90
C TYR A 58 -0.94 -5.86 15.86
N PHE A 59 -0.59 -4.68 15.35
CA PHE A 59 -0.46 -3.46 16.15
C PHE A 59 -1.79 -3.05 16.81
N HIS A 60 -2.87 -2.96 16.04
CA HIS A 60 -4.21 -2.69 16.59
C HIS A 60 -4.67 -3.81 17.54
N CYS A 61 -4.36 -5.08 17.24
CA CYS A 61 -4.66 -6.20 18.12
C CYS A 61 -4.02 -6.03 19.51
N ARG A 62 -2.73 -5.66 19.59
CA ARG A 62 -2.07 -5.36 20.87
C ARG A 62 -2.71 -4.17 21.59
N GLN A 63 -3.13 -3.12 20.87
CA GLN A 63 -3.84 -1.97 21.45
C GLN A 63 -5.27 -2.28 21.97
N VAL A 64 -5.83 -3.45 21.65
CA VAL A 64 -7.17 -3.91 22.09
C VAL A 64 -7.09 -5.03 23.12
N ALA A 65 -6.04 -5.86 23.06
CA ALA A 65 -5.92 -7.08 23.86
C ALA A 65 -4.90 -7.01 25.00
N TRP A 66 -3.91 -6.11 24.96
CA TRP A 66 -2.70 -6.21 25.78
C TRP A 66 -2.35 -4.90 26.51
N VAL A 67 -1.81 -4.99 27.73
CA VAL A 67 -1.52 -3.84 28.61
C VAL A 67 -0.44 -2.86 28.09
N GLY A 68 0.29 -3.24 27.04
CA GLY A 68 1.38 -2.42 26.49
C GLY A 68 2.73 -2.67 27.17
N MET A 69 3.81 -2.32 26.47
CA MET A 69 5.17 -2.74 26.85
C MET A 69 5.63 -2.15 28.20
N GLN A 70 5.24 -0.92 28.51
CA GLN A 70 5.64 -0.26 29.76
C GLN A 70 5.05 -0.97 30.99
N ALA A 71 3.73 -1.15 31.02
CA ALA A 71 3.04 -1.87 32.12
C ALA A 71 3.47 -3.34 32.21
N PHE A 72 3.70 -4.00 31.06
CA PHE A 72 4.24 -5.36 31.03
C PHE A 72 5.64 -5.45 31.64
N HIS A 73 6.57 -4.57 31.24
CA HIS A 73 7.93 -4.57 31.77
C HIS A 73 7.97 -4.26 33.27
N GLN A 74 7.15 -3.31 33.74
CA GLN A 74 7.03 -2.94 35.16
C GLN A 74 6.53 -4.08 36.07
N SER A 75 5.82 -5.08 35.54
CA SER A 75 5.21 -6.17 36.31
C SER A 75 5.85 -7.54 36.08
N VAL A 76 6.45 -7.77 34.90
CA VAL A 76 7.07 -9.05 34.52
C VAL A 76 8.60 -8.97 34.50
N GLY A 77 9.18 -7.76 34.47
CA GLY A 77 10.62 -7.53 34.53
C GLY A 77 11.40 -8.34 33.50
N HIS A 78 12.52 -8.92 33.93
CA HIS A 78 13.39 -9.77 33.09
C HIS A 78 13.01 -11.26 33.14
N SER A 79 11.73 -11.60 33.29
CA SER A 79 11.26 -12.99 33.25
C SER A 79 11.60 -13.68 31.92
N PHE A 80 12.11 -14.91 32.00
CA PHE A 80 12.34 -15.79 30.84
C PHE A 80 11.12 -16.65 30.47
N SER A 81 9.93 -16.32 30.96
CA SER A 81 8.70 -17.02 30.56
C SER A 81 8.42 -16.87 29.06
N LEU A 82 7.80 -17.89 28.44
CA LEU A 82 7.47 -17.86 27.01
C LEU A 82 6.61 -16.64 26.61
N SER A 83 5.72 -16.18 27.51
CA SER A 83 4.92 -14.97 27.29
C SER A 83 5.77 -13.69 27.33
N ALA A 84 6.83 -13.62 28.13
CA ALA A 84 7.76 -12.50 28.16
C ALA A 84 8.67 -12.49 26.93
N ILE A 85 9.24 -13.65 26.56
CA ILE A 85 10.03 -13.80 25.34
C ILE A 85 9.19 -13.39 24.11
N ALA A 86 7.94 -13.86 23.98
CA ALA A 86 7.06 -13.48 22.88
C ALA A 86 6.64 -11.99 22.91
N ALA A 87 6.45 -11.40 24.09
CA ALA A 87 6.17 -9.96 24.22
C ALA A 87 7.37 -9.09 23.77
N TYR A 88 8.58 -9.44 24.20
CA TYR A 88 9.80 -8.72 23.84
C TYR A 88 10.19 -8.93 22.37
N LEU A 89 10.09 -10.16 21.82
CA LEU A 89 10.28 -10.41 20.39
C LEU A 89 9.28 -9.64 19.50
N THR A 90 8.09 -9.36 20.01
CA THR A 90 7.09 -8.53 19.32
C THR A 90 7.21 -7.02 19.63
N PHE A 91 8.27 -6.56 20.32
CA PHE A 91 8.52 -5.14 20.55
C PHE A 91 8.49 -4.27 19.26
N PRO A 92 9.08 -4.67 18.11
CA PRO A 92 9.05 -3.86 16.88
C PRO A 92 7.65 -3.52 16.35
N ILE A 93 6.62 -4.29 16.74
CA ILE A 93 5.22 -4.02 16.39
C ILE A 93 4.71 -2.71 17.03
N ALA A 94 5.42 -2.12 18.00
CA ALA A 94 5.10 -0.80 18.55
C ALA A 94 5.05 0.31 17.49
N TRP A 95 5.81 0.17 16.39
CA TRP A 95 5.78 1.06 15.23
C TRP A 95 4.89 0.54 14.08
N GLY A 96 3.94 -0.37 14.35
CA GLY A 96 3.16 -1.03 13.29
C GLY A 96 2.24 -0.11 12.47
N SER A 97 1.99 1.11 12.95
CA SER A 97 1.42 2.21 12.16
C SER A 97 2.22 2.51 10.88
N ALA A 98 3.51 2.17 10.82
CA ALA A 98 4.36 2.25 9.62
C ALA A 98 3.84 1.41 8.42
N GLY A 99 2.91 0.47 8.62
CA GLY A 99 2.24 -0.19 7.51
C GLY A 99 1.31 0.72 6.69
N VAL A 100 0.78 1.81 7.27
CA VAL A 100 -0.09 2.75 6.56
C VAL A 100 0.63 3.52 5.44
N PRO A 101 1.81 4.16 5.66
CA PRO A 101 2.54 4.81 4.57
C PRO A 101 3.00 3.82 3.48
N ILE A 102 3.24 2.54 3.82
CA ILE A 102 3.48 1.49 2.82
C ILE A 102 2.26 1.33 1.89
N PHE A 103 1.04 1.29 2.43
CA PHE A 103 -0.18 1.24 1.62
C PHE A 103 -0.36 2.47 0.73
N PHE A 104 -0.10 3.69 1.23
CA PHE A 104 -0.26 4.91 0.43
C PHE A 104 0.75 4.98 -0.73
N VAL A 105 2.03 4.66 -0.48
CA VAL A 105 3.05 4.58 -1.54
C VAL A 105 2.72 3.48 -2.56
N ILE A 106 2.22 2.32 -2.13
CA ILE A 106 1.77 1.26 -3.05
C ILE A 106 0.55 1.71 -3.88
N SER A 107 -0.44 2.35 -3.24
CA SER A 107 -1.66 2.85 -3.89
C SER A 107 -1.30 3.80 -5.03
N GLY A 108 -0.50 4.83 -4.75
CA GLY A 108 -0.01 5.78 -5.75
C GLY A 108 0.77 5.13 -6.88
N TYR A 109 1.65 4.16 -6.57
CA TYR A 109 2.37 3.41 -7.60
C TYR A 109 1.42 2.63 -8.52
N CYS A 110 0.55 1.80 -7.95
CA CYS A 110 -0.35 0.92 -8.70
C CYS A 110 -1.36 1.70 -9.56
N ILE A 111 -1.80 2.87 -9.09
CA ILE A 111 -2.77 3.72 -9.79
C ILE A 111 -2.11 4.47 -10.94
N HIS A 112 -0.95 5.08 -10.69
CA HIS A 112 -0.28 5.92 -11.69
C HIS A 112 0.42 5.09 -12.77
N ARG A 113 0.95 3.89 -12.46
CA ARG A 113 1.66 3.01 -13.41
C ARG A 113 0.90 2.82 -14.73
N GLY A 114 -0.40 2.53 -14.67
CA GLY A 114 -1.22 2.31 -15.87
C GLY A 114 -1.39 3.56 -16.74
N GLY A 115 -1.48 4.74 -16.14
CA GLY A 115 -1.54 6.02 -16.86
C GLY A 115 -0.18 6.46 -17.40
N ALA A 116 0.89 6.29 -16.62
CA ALA A 116 2.26 6.63 -17.00
C ALA A 116 2.75 5.80 -18.20
N LEU A 117 2.49 4.48 -18.21
CA LEU A 117 2.81 3.60 -19.35
C LEU A 117 2.08 4.04 -20.63
N ARG A 118 0.77 4.35 -20.54
CA ARG A 118 -0.02 4.81 -21.69
C ARG A 118 0.44 6.18 -22.20
N LEU A 119 0.84 7.08 -21.31
CA LEU A 119 1.36 8.41 -21.66
C LEU A 119 2.75 8.34 -22.31
N ALA A 120 3.60 7.39 -21.91
CA ALA A 120 4.88 7.16 -22.56
C ALA A 120 4.76 6.48 -23.93
N ALA A 121 3.78 5.59 -24.11
CA ALA A 121 3.46 4.98 -25.40
C ALA A 121 2.73 5.95 -26.36
N ASN A 122 2.00 6.94 -25.83
CA ASN A 122 1.31 7.96 -26.61
C ASN A 122 1.25 9.29 -25.82
N PRO A 123 2.04 10.31 -26.17
CA PRO A 123 2.02 11.62 -25.50
C PRO A 123 0.66 12.33 -25.51
N ALA A 124 -0.18 12.08 -26.51
CA ALA A 124 -1.53 12.64 -26.60
C ALA A 124 -2.54 11.97 -25.65
N TYR A 125 -2.18 10.84 -25.02
CA TYR A 125 -3.05 10.09 -24.10
C TYR A 125 -3.59 10.97 -22.97
N ARG A 126 -4.92 10.94 -22.79
CA ARG A 126 -5.65 11.58 -21.68
C ARG A 126 -6.31 10.50 -20.81
N LEU A 127 -6.43 10.75 -19.52
CA LEU A 127 -7.13 9.86 -18.61
C LEU A 127 -8.65 9.99 -18.81
N ASP A 128 -9.32 8.86 -19.04
CA ASP A 128 -10.77 8.71 -18.97
C ASP A 128 -11.22 8.81 -17.50
N ALA A 129 -11.51 10.04 -17.05
CA ALA A 129 -11.72 10.39 -15.64
C ALA A 129 -13.01 9.78 -15.07
N ALA A 130 -14.13 9.88 -15.80
CA ALA A 130 -15.42 9.34 -15.38
C ALA A 130 -15.32 7.83 -15.11
N ASN A 131 -14.71 7.10 -16.03
CA ASN A 131 -14.51 5.65 -15.92
C ASN A 131 -13.40 5.27 -14.93
N PHE A 132 -12.41 6.14 -14.70
CA PHE A 132 -11.50 5.98 -13.57
C PHE A 132 -12.29 6.00 -12.25
N TRP A 133 -13.14 7.00 -12.03
CA TRP A 133 -13.97 7.10 -10.82
C TRP A 133 -14.96 5.95 -10.69
N VAL A 134 -15.72 5.60 -11.74
CA VAL A 134 -16.68 4.47 -11.72
C VAL A 134 -16.00 3.16 -11.31
N ARG A 135 -14.80 2.86 -11.84
CA ARG A 135 -14.04 1.67 -11.44
C ARG A 135 -13.57 1.71 -9.99
N ARG A 136 -13.14 2.88 -9.48
CA ARG A 136 -12.74 3.03 -8.08
C ARG A 136 -13.92 2.89 -7.13
N PHE A 137 -15.06 3.49 -7.47
CA PHE A 137 -16.32 3.34 -6.75
C PHE A 137 -16.77 1.87 -6.68
N ALA A 138 -16.90 1.22 -7.85
CA ALA A 138 -17.32 -0.18 -7.96
C ALA A 138 -16.39 -1.17 -7.23
N ARG A 139 -15.09 -0.86 -7.12
CA ARG A 139 -14.13 -1.68 -6.36
C ARG A 139 -14.31 -1.58 -4.85
N ILE A 140 -14.76 -0.43 -4.32
CA ILE A 140 -14.61 -0.09 -2.90
C ILE A 140 -15.93 0.10 -2.17
N TYR A 141 -16.91 0.80 -2.75
CA TYR A 141 -18.17 1.09 -2.05
C TYR A 141 -18.96 -0.16 -1.62
N PRO A 142 -19.02 -1.26 -2.40
CA PRO A 142 -19.62 -2.51 -1.93
C PRO A 142 -18.89 -3.11 -0.72
N VAL A 143 -17.57 -3.00 -0.69
CA VAL A 143 -16.69 -3.57 0.36
C VAL A 143 -16.74 -2.71 1.63
N LEU A 144 -16.76 -1.39 1.48
CA LEU A 144 -16.99 -0.42 2.55
C LEU A 144 -18.37 -0.61 3.18
N LEU A 145 -19.43 -0.69 2.38
CA LEU A 145 -20.79 -0.88 2.88
C LEU A 145 -20.91 -2.17 3.71
N ALA A 146 -20.37 -3.28 3.19
CA ALA A 146 -20.33 -4.54 3.93
C ALA A 146 -19.48 -4.46 5.21
N ALA A 147 -18.37 -3.73 5.19
CA ALA A 147 -17.53 -3.51 6.36
C ALA A 147 -18.20 -2.62 7.43
N LEU A 148 -19.00 -1.62 7.03
CA LEU A 148 -19.79 -0.80 7.95
C LEU A 148 -20.93 -1.60 8.58
N VAL A 149 -21.65 -2.40 7.80
CA VAL A 149 -22.70 -3.30 8.31
C VAL A 149 -22.12 -4.35 9.27
N LEU A 150 -20.95 -4.91 8.94
CA LEU A 150 -20.24 -5.84 9.84
C LEU A 150 -19.74 -5.13 11.11
N THR A 151 -19.22 -3.90 10.99
CA THR A 151 -18.82 -3.07 12.15
C THR A 151 -20.01 -2.85 13.07
N PHE A 152 -21.16 -2.40 12.53
CA PHE A 152 -22.40 -2.20 13.29
C PHE A 152 -22.82 -3.48 14.03
N ALA A 153 -22.85 -4.62 13.36
CA ALA A 153 -23.26 -5.89 13.98
C ALA A 153 -22.32 -6.30 15.13
N LEU A 154 -21.00 -6.31 14.91
CA LEU A 154 -20.01 -6.73 15.91
C LEU A 154 -19.96 -5.77 17.10
N ASP A 155 -20.08 -4.46 16.87
CA ASP A 155 -20.14 -3.46 17.93
C ASP A 155 -21.47 -3.52 18.69
N TRP A 156 -22.60 -3.72 18.01
CA TRP A 156 -23.92 -3.88 18.65
C TRP A 156 -23.95 -5.06 19.64
N PHE A 157 -23.36 -6.20 19.27
CA PHE A 157 -23.18 -7.32 20.20
C PHE A 157 -22.21 -6.98 21.33
N SER A 158 -21.11 -6.27 21.05
CA SER A 158 -20.13 -5.85 22.06
C SER A 158 -20.72 -4.88 23.09
N LEU A 159 -21.68 -4.03 22.70
CA LEU A 159 -22.40 -3.13 23.61
C LEU A 159 -23.28 -3.87 24.63
N GLN A 160 -23.68 -5.12 24.37
CA GLN A 160 -24.44 -5.95 25.32
C GLN A 160 -23.54 -6.64 26.37
N LEU A 161 -22.22 -6.43 26.31
CA LEU A 161 -21.23 -7.15 27.12
C LEU A 161 -20.45 -6.21 28.06
N PRO A 162 -21.07 -5.74 29.16
CA PRO A 162 -20.42 -4.81 30.08
C PRO A 162 -19.24 -5.44 30.88
N PRO A 163 -18.17 -4.68 31.16
CA PRO A 163 -17.91 -3.32 30.71
C PRO A 163 -17.57 -3.21 29.21
N VAL A 164 -18.15 -2.20 28.58
CA VAL A 164 -18.00 -1.88 27.16
C VAL A 164 -16.59 -1.40 26.85
N SER A 165 -16.02 -1.84 25.71
CA SER A 165 -14.70 -1.40 25.26
C SER A 165 -14.69 0.08 24.87
N HIS A 166 -13.74 0.85 25.43
CA HIS A 166 -13.49 2.27 25.11
C HIS A 166 -13.09 2.54 23.65
N LYS A 167 -12.91 1.48 22.84
CA LYS A 167 -12.67 1.58 21.40
C LYS A 167 -13.94 1.88 20.61
N ILE A 168 -15.12 1.49 21.11
CA ILE A 168 -16.39 1.65 20.41
C ILE A 168 -16.80 3.14 20.49
N ARG A 169 -16.84 3.80 19.33
CA ARG A 169 -17.36 5.16 19.14
C ARG A 169 -18.84 5.10 18.70
N GLU A 170 -19.35 6.20 18.18
CA GLU A 170 -20.69 6.31 17.63
C GLU A 170 -20.96 5.23 16.55
N ILE A 171 -22.01 4.45 16.77
CA ILE A 171 -22.58 3.51 15.79
C ILE A 171 -23.90 4.02 15.15
N GLY A 172 -24.33 5.24 15.48
CA GLY A 172 -25.57 5.83 14.98
C GLY A 172 -25.54 6.21 13.48
N LEU A 173 -26.73 6.50 12.93
CA LEU A 173 -26.91 6.77 11.50
C LEU A 173 -26.05 7.93 10.97
N GLN A 174 -25.85 8.99 11.75
CA GLN A 174 -24.96 10.10 11.36
C GLN A 174 -23.51 9.63 11.15
N ALA A 175 -22.95 8.90 12.10
CA ALA A 175 -21.60 8.34 12.00
C ALA A 175 -21.49 7.32 10.84
N PHE A 176 -22.54 6.51 10.61
CA PHE A 176 -22.62 5.59 9.47
C PHE A 176 -22.56 6.35 8.14
N LEU A 177 -23.36 7.40 7.97
CA LEU A 177 -23.39 8.22 6.75
C LEU A 177 -22.07 8.98 6.52
N VAL A 178 -21.48 9.57 7.57
CA VAL A 178 -20.16 10.21 7.51
C VAL A 178 -19.10 9.22 6.99
N ASN A 179 -19.14 7.97 7.43
CA ASN A 179 -18.16 6.96 7.02
C ASN A 179 -18.48 6.34 5.64
N LEU A 180 -19.75 6.20 5.29
CA LEU A 180 -20.20 5.76 3.96
C LEU A 180 -19.77 6.75 2.86
N PHE A 181 -19.93 8.05 3.11
CA PHE A 181 -19.48 9.11 2.19
C PHE A 181 -17.99 9.43 2.29
N SER A 182 -17.21 8.68 3.08
CA SER A 182 -15.76 8.85 3.21
C SER A 182 -15.35 10.24 3.74
N LEU A 183 -16.12 10.80 4.69
CA LEU A 183 -15.93 12.12 5.29
C LEU A 183 -15.35 12.06 6.73
N GLN A 184 -15.14 10.85 7.28
CA GLN A 184 -14.44 10.65 8.54
C GLN A 184 -13.02 11.25 8.48
N GLY A 185 -12.64 11.96 9.55
CA GLY A 185 -11.44 12.81 9.59
C GLY A 185 -11.71 14.28 9.27
N VAL A 186 -12.87 14.61 8.68
CA VAL A 186 -13.25 16.00 8.32
C VAL A 186 -14.61 16.39 8.92
N ALA A 187 -15.66 15.59 8.68
CA ALA A 187 -17.03 15.86 9.12
C ALA A 187 -17.48 14.99 10.31
N GLY A 188 -16.57 14.22 10.89
CA GLY A 188 -16.83 13.33 12.03
C GLY A 188 -15.69 12.33 12.24
N LYS A 189 -15.87 11.40 13.19
CA LYS A 189 -14.87 10.36 13.51
C LYS A 189 -15.20 9.03 12.82
N THR A 190 -14.30 8.06 12.97
CA THR A 190 -14.46 6.69 12.44
C THR A 190 -15.66 5.98 13.06
N TYR A 191 -16.41 5.23 12.25
CA TYR A 191 -17.59 4.49 12.68
C TYR A 191 -17.28 3.41 13.71
N GLY A 192 -18.01 3.41 14.84
CA GLY A 192 -17.91 2.39 15.87
C GLY A 192 -16.49 2.15 16.38
N SER A 193 -16.11 0.88 16.53
CA SER A 193 -14.74 0.47 16.86
C SER A 193 -13.75 0.51 15.71
N ASN A 194 -14.21 0.78 14.48
CA ASN A 194 -13.42 0.63 13.26
C ASN A 194 -12.52 1.85 12.98
N GLY A 195 -11.62 2.11 13.94
CA GLY A 195 -10.61 3.16 13.90
C GLY A 195 -9.63 3.10 12.73
N ALA A 196 -9.67 2.06 11.88
CA ALA A 196 -8.87 1.96 10.66
C ALA A 196 -9.44 2.78 9.48
N LEU A 197 -10.74 3.12 9.50
CA LEU A 197 -11.45 3.72 8.36
C LEU A 197 -10.95 5.11 7.92
N TRP A 198 -10.17 5.84 8.73
CA TRP A 198 -9.66 7.17 8.35
C TRP A 198 -8.78 7.13 7.10
N THR A 199 -7.96 6.08 6.92
CA THR A 199 -7.08 5.96 5.76
C THR A 199 -7.83 5.70 4.46
N LEU A 200 -9.02 5.07 4.55
CA LEU A 200 -9.90 4.88 3.42
C LEU A 200 -10.54 6.20 2.96
N SER A 201 -10.89 7.08 3.90
CA SER A 201 -11.36 8.44 3.59
C SER A 201 -10.31 9.21 2.77
N LEU A 202 -9.05 9.19 3.23
CA LEU A 202 -7.92 9.77 2.49
C LEU A 202 -7.72 9.11 1.11
N GLU A 203 -7.86 7.78 1.01
CA GLU A 203 -7.72 7.07 -0.26
C GLU A 203 -8.84 7.41 -1.27
N VAL A 204 -10.09 7.54 -0.83
CA VAL A 204 -11.20 8.01 -1.68
C VAL A 204 -10.97 9.46 -2.13
N GLN A 205 -10.47 10.34 -1.25
CA GLN A 205 -10.09 11.71 -1.61
C GLN A 205 -8.92 11.73 -2.63
N PHE A 206 -7.91 10.86 -2.49
CA PHE A 206 -6.84 10.71 -3.50
C PHE A 206 -7.40 10.32 -4.88
N TYR A 207 -8.48 9.54 -4.95
CA TYR A 207 -9.10 9.16 -6.23
C TYR A 207 -9.93 10.30 -6.84
N ALA A 208 -10.60 11.11 -6.03
CA ALA A 208 -11.30 12.30 -6.49
C ALA A 208 -10.32 13.27 -7.18
N ILE A 209 -9.17 13.56 -6.54
CA ILE A 209 -8.17 14.51 -7.06
C ILE A 209 -7.26 13.93 -8.16
N TYR A 210 -7.14 12.60 -8.28
CA TYR A 210 -6.16 11.97 -9.19
C TYR A 210 -6.23 12.43 -10.66
N PRO A 211 -7.40 12.59 -11.32
CA PRO A 211 -7.44 13.07 -12.70
C PRO A 211 -6.87 14.48 -12.88
N LEU A 212 -7.01 15.36 -11.88
CA LEU A 212 -6.40 16.69 -11.88
C LEU A 212 -4.87 16.61 -11.69
N LEU A 213 -4.40 15.75 -10.78
CA LEU A 213 -2.97 15.46 -10.64
C LEU A 213 -2.38 14.91 -11.95
N PHE A 214 -3.07 14.00 -12.63
CA PHE A 214 -2.64 13.45 -13.92
C PHE A 214 -2.63 14.51 -15.03
N ALA A 215 -3.61 15.41 -15.05
CA ALA A 215 -3.64 16.53 -15.99
C ALA A 215 -2.51 17.54 -15.76
N LEU A 216 -2.23 17.91 -14.50
CA LEU A 216 -1.11 18.78 -14.11
C LEU A 216 0.24 18.13 -14.46
N ARG A 217 0.40 16.84 -14.15
CA ARG A 217 1.53 16.00 -14.56
C ARG A 217 1.81 16.05 -16.08
N ARG A 218 0.77 16.11 -16.93
CA ARG A 218 0.95 16.25 -18.38
C ARG A 218 1.45 17.64 -18.82
N ARG A 219 1.30 18.68 -17.98
CA ARG A 219 1.79 20.04 -18.25
C ARG A 219 3.22 20.27 -17.75
N ILE A 220 3.53 19.89 -16.51
CA ILE A 220 4.79 20.24 -15.83
C ILE A 220 5.68 19.04 -15.47
N GLY A 221 5.30 17.81 -15.85
CA GLY A 221 6.03 16.60 -15.45
C GLY A 221 5.79 16.20 -13.99
N MET A 222 6.37 15.08 -13.57
CA MET A 222 6.05 14.47 -12.26
C MET A 222 6.88 15.02 -11.10
N THR A 223 8.12 15.46 -11.35
CA THR A 223 8.99 15.98 -10.28
C THR A 223 8.51 17.35 -9.76
N PRO A 224 8.10 18.31 -10.61
CA PRO A 224 7.47 19.55 -10.12
C PRO A 224 6.12 19.32 -9.44
N VAL A 225 5.34 18.32 -9.88
CA VAL A 225 4.12 17.89 -9.15
C VAL A 225 4.46 17.37 -7.76
N LEU A 226 5.47 16.50 -7.62
CA LEU A 226 5.90 15.99 -6.32
C LEU A 226 6.39 17.12 -5.40
N ALA A 227 7.14 18.10 -5.92
CA ALA A 227 7.59 19.26 -5.17
C ALA A 227 6.43 20.15 -4.71
N LEU A 228 5.47 20.45 -5.60
CA LEU A 228 4.25 21.19 -5.24
C LEU A 228 3.42 20.47 -4.18
N VAL A 229 3.24 19.15 -4.33
CA VAL A 229 2.52 18.33 -3.33
C VAL A 229 3.28 18.30 -2.00
N ALA A 230 4.61 18.29 -1.99
CA ALA A 230 5.40 18.38 -0.76
C ALA A 230 5.18 19.72 -0.04
N VAL A 231 5.16 20.85 -0.76
CA VAL A 231 4.85 22.17 -0.18
C VAL A 231 3.42 22.20 0.39
N VAL A 232 2.43 21.75 -0.39
CA VAL A 232 1.02 21.64 0.05
C VAL A 232 0.89 20.73 1.28
N ASN A 233 1.66 19.64 1.34
CA ASN A 233 1.67 18.71 2.47
C ASN A 233 2.23 19.34 3.75
N VAL A 234 3.32 20.10 3.65
CA VAL A 234 3.89 20.85 4.78
C VAL A 234 2.90 21.92 5.27
N VAL A 235 2.29 22.71 4.38
CA VAL A 235 1.26 23.69 4.78
C VAL A 235 0.06 23.01 5.44
N SER A 236 -0.41 21.88 4.90
CA SER A 236 -1.51 21.09 5.47
C SER A 236 -1.18 20.55 6.87
N ALA A 237 0.08 20.18 7.13
CA ALA A 237 0.53 19.76 8.47
C ALA A 237 0.39 20.89 9.50
N TYR A 238 0.70 22.13 9.12
CA TYR A 238 0.59 23.29 10.01
C TYR A 238 -0.85 23.81 10.17
N VAL A 239 -1.69 23.71 9.12
CA VAL A 239 -3.03 24.33 9.08
C VAL A 239 -4.17 23.37 9.43
N LEU A 240 -4.05 22.08 9.13
CA LEU A 240 -5.14 21.09 9.30
C LEU A 240 -4.78 20.01 10.32
N GLU A 241 -3.62 19.37 10.18
CA GLU A 241 -3.23 18.23 11.03
C GLU A 241 -3.13 18.62 12.51
N ARG A 242 -2.62 19.83 12.80
CA ARG A 242 -2.56 20.42 14.15
C ARG A 242 -3.93 20.60 14.82
N HIS A 243 -5.02 20.52 14.06
CA HIS A 243 -6.40 20.64 14.54
C HIS A 243 -7.20 19.33 14.41
N ASP A 244 -6.52 18.18 14.27
CA ASP A 244 -7.09 16.84 14.07
C ASP A 244 -8.04 16.74 12.85
N LEU A 245 -7.77 17.55 11.82
CA LEU A 245 -8.44 17.53 10.52
C LEU A 245 -7.62 16.70 9.52
N GLN A 246 -8.01 15.43 9.38
CA GLN A 246 -7.34 14.43 8.56
C GLN A 246 -7.80 14.56 7.10
N PHE A 247 -7.29 15.58 6.41
CA PHE A 247 -7.60 15.87 5.01
C PHE A 247 -6.50 15.33 4.07
N PHE A 248 -6.84 15.00 2.82
CA PHE A 248 -5.90 14.31 1.91
C PHE A 248 -4.57 15.04 1.73
N THR A 249 -4.57 16.37 1.73
CA THR A 249 -3.35 17.18 1.58
C THR A 249 -2.28 16.86 2.63
N SER A 250 -2.67 16.54 3.87
CA SER A 250 -1.77 16.11 4.96
C SER A 250 -1.10 14.75 4.67
N TYR A 251 -1.59 13.96 3.72
CA TYR A 251 -1.05 12.64 3.42
C TYR A 251 -0.63 12.44 1.95
N TRP A 252 -0.99 13.39 1.08
CA TRP A 252 -0.84 13.29 -0.37
C TRP A 252 0.60 13.14 -0.87
N PHE A 253 1.59 13.62 -0.10
CA PHE A 253 3.00 13.46 -0.42
C PHE A 253 3.41 11.97 -0.47
N SER A 254 3.06 11.19 0.56
CA SER A 254 3.34 9.75 0.61
C SER A 254 2.75 8.98 -0.58
N TRP A 255 1.52 9.30 -0.96
CA TRP A 255 0.86 8.72 -2.14
C TRP A 255 1.56 9.15 -3.43
N THR A 256 1.95 10.42 -3.55
CA THR A 256 2.60 10.99 -4.73
C THR A 256 4.03 10.49 -4.91
N LEU A 257 4.75 10.10 -3.85
CA LEU A 257 6.02 9.37 -3.95
C LEU A 257 5.85 8.07 -4.74
N GLY A 258 4.81 7.29 -4.44
CA GLY A 258 4.48 6.06 -5.18
C GLY A 258 4.22 6.32 -6.66
N ALA A 259 3.41 7.33 -6.94
CA ALA A 259 3.13 7.75 -8.32
C ALA A 259 4.39 8.25 -9.05
N TRP A 260 5.30 8.95 -8.36
CA TRP A 260 6.59 9.36 -8.90
C TRP A 260 7.51 8.17 -9.20
N ILE A 261 7.56 7.15 -8.34
CA ILE A 261 8.32 5.91 -8.60
C ILE A 261 7.81 5.22 -9.87
N ALA A 262 6.48 5.09 -10.01
CA ALA A 262 5.88 4.49 -11.20
C ALA A 262 6.32 5.18 -12.49
N ASP A 263 6.41 6.52 -12.45
CA ASP A 263 6.76 7.33 -13.60
C ASP A 263 8.27 7.40 -13.88
N ALA A 264 9.10 7.41 -12.84
CA ALA A 264 10.55 7.29 -12.96
C ALA A 264 10.96 5.93 -13.55
N LYS A 265 10.30 4.83 -13.16
CA LYS A 265 10.53 3.50 -13.73
C LYS A 265 10.05 3.34 -15.18
N VAL A 266 9.16 4.21 -15.67
CA VAL A 266 8.79 4.25 -17.11
C VAL A 266 9.84 5.01 -17.94
N ARG A 267 10.49 6.03 -17.38
CA ARG A 267 11.62 6.74 -18.03
C ARG A 267 12.98 6.05 -17.90
N SER A 268 13.14 5.12 -16.95
CA SER A 268 14.43 4.50 -16.67
C SER A 268 14.88 3.58 -17.81
N ALA A 269 15.98 3.93 -18.47
CA ALA A 269 16.68 3.01 -19.37
C ALA A 269 17.09 1.72 -18.64
N PRO A 270 17.24 0.57 -19.32
CA PRO A 270 17.42 -0.74 -18.67
C PRO A 270 18.70 -0.94 -17.83
N GLN A 271 19.57 0.06 -17.70
CA GLN A 271 20.97 -0.11 -17.35
C GLN A 271 21.50 0.88 -16.29
N ALA A 272 20.61 1.49 -15.50
CA ALA A 272 21.03 2.27 -14.34
C ALA A 272 21.73 1.37 -13.30
N ARG A 273 23.03 1.59 -13.06
CA ARG A 273 23.82 0.97 -11.97
C ARG A 273 23.33 1.47 -10.60
N SER A 274 22.16 0.98 -10.22
CA SER A 274 21.42 1.33 -9.01
C SER A 274 22.11 0.74 -7.78
N SER A 275 23.00 1.54 -7.17
CA SER A 275 23.89 1.12 -6.08
C SER A 275 23.16 0.93 -4.73
N ALA A 276 23.79 0.17 -3.82
CA ALA A 276 23.19 -0.33 -2.59
C ALA A 276 22.79 0.75 -1.56
N TRP A 277 23.32 1.98 -1.68
CA TRP A 277 22.99 3.11 -0.81
C TRP A 277 21.49 3.43 -0.74
N LEU A 278 20.70 3.06 -1.75
CA LEU A 278 19.24 3.22 -1.71
C LEU A 278 18.58 2.37 -0.60
N TYR A 279 19.13 1.19 -0.29
CA TYR A 279 18.68 0.41 0.87
C TYR A 279 19.22 0.97 2.20
N ALA A 280 20.40 1.59 2.20
CA ALA A 280 20.93 2.30 3.37
C ALA A 280 20.09 3.54 3.70
N LEU A 281 19.65 4.32 2.70
CA LEU A 281 18.68 5.40 2.89
C LEU A 281 17.33 4.86 3.36
N ALA A 282 16.83 3.77 2.77
CA ALA A 282 15.59 3.16 3.23
C ALA A 282 15.64 2.81 4.73
N ALA A 283 16.72 2.15 5.17
CA ALA A 283 16.96 1.84 6.58
C ALA A 283 17.10 3.11 7.45
N GLY A 284 17.86 4.11 6.99
CA GLY A 284 18.05 5.38 7.69
C GLY A 284 16.74 6.15 7.90
N PHE A 285 15.94 6.33 6.86
CA PHE A 285 14.62 6.95 6.95
C PHE A 285 13.64 6.15 7.81
N ILE A 286 13.70 4.81 7.79
CA ILE A 286 12.91 3.97 8.69
C ILE A 286 13.30 4.17 10.16
N ALA A 287 14.61 4.17 10.47
CA ALA A 287 15.12 4.40 11.81
C ALA A 287 14.80 5.81 12.33
N LEU A 288 14.98 6.83 11.49
CA LEU A 288 14.57 8.21 11.78
C LEU A 288 13.06 8.30 12.04
N GLY A 289 12.22 7.58 11.27
CA GLY A 289 10.79 7.50 11.53
C GLY A 289 10.46 6.86 12.88
N CYS A 290 11.15 5.79 13.27
CA CYS A 290 10.97 5.14 14.57
C CYS A 290 11.36 6.06 15.74
N ALA A 291 12.39 6.89 15.59
CA ALA A 291 12.75 7.92 16.57
C ALA A 291 11.75 9.08 16.59
N ALA A 292 11.36 9.60 15.41
CA ALA A 292 10.38 10.67 15.27
C ALA A 292 9.01 10.32 15.85
N PHE A 293 8.63 9.04 15.88
CA PHE A 293 7.36 8.56 16.42
C PHE A 293 7.19 8.89 17.92
N HIS A 294 8.28 9.08 18.67
CA HIS A 294 8.24 9.55 20.05
C HIS A 294 7.77 11.01 20.17
N PHE A 295 8.04 11.84 19.16
CA PHE A 295 7.69 13.27 19.14
C PHE A 295 6.39 13.56 18.37
N GLY A 296 5.96 12.66 17.48
CA GLY A 296 4.67 12.76 16.82
C GLY A 296 4.49 11.77 15.66
N GLN A 297 3.28 11.22 15.53
CA GLN A 297 2.98 10.20 14.51
C GLN A 297 3.12 10.74 13.07
N TYR A 298 2.78 12.01 12.84
CA TYR A 298 2.84 12.63 11.51
C TYR A 298 4.27 12.70 10.93
N GLY A 299 5.25 13.12 11.74
CA GLY A 299 6.65 13.19 11.30
C GLY A 299 7.20 11.80 10.97
N ALA A 300 6.91 10.81 11.83
CA ALA A 300 7.25 9.42 11.59
C ALA A 300 6.62 8.88 10.29
N PHE A 301 5.36 9.20 10.03
CA PHE A 301 4.63 8.78 8.83
C PHE A 301 5.34 9.19 7.54
N GLN A 302 5.73 10.46 7.42
CA GLN A 302 6.39 10.95 6.20
C GLN A 302 7.81 10.36 6.04
N LEU A 303 8.53 10.14 7.15
CA LEU A 303 9.85 9.49 7.13
C LEU A 303 9.74 8.00 6.73
N TRP A 304 8.75 7.27 7.24
CA TRP A 304 8.46 5.89 6.82
C TRP A 304 8.01 5.82 5.35
N ALA A 305 7.22 6.78 4.87
CA ALA A 305 6.86 6.89 3.46
C ALA A 305 8.09 7.08 2.56
N LEU A 306 9.03 7.96 2.95
CA LEU A 306 10.30 8.15 2.24
C LEU A 306 11.17 6.88 2.27
N GLY A 307 11.34 6.26 3.45
CA GLY A 307 12.14 5.03 3.59
C GLY A 307 11.60 3.88 2.74
N PHE A 308 10.29 3.67 2.77
CA PHE A 308 9.64 2.69 1.91
C PHE A 308 9.67 3.09 0.41
N ALA A 309 9.60 4.38 0.08
CA ALA A 309 9.74 4.84 -1.30
C ALA A 309 11.13 4.52 -1.88
N PHE A 310 12.21 4.72 -1.11
CA PHE A 310 13.56 4.31 -1.52
C PHE A 310 13.68 2.79 -1.65
N TYR A 311 13.13 2.03 -0.70
CA TYR A 311 13.06 0.57 -0.77
C TYR A 311 12.32 0.10 -2.03
N LEU A 312 11.10 0.59 -2.27
CA LEU A 312 10.25 0.18 -3.40
C LEU A 312 10.89 0.57 -4.73
N TYR A 313 11.47 1.78 -4.84
CA TYR A 313 12.22 2.18 -6.02
C TYR A 313 13.37 1.21 -6.32
N LYS A 314 14.11 0.77 -5.30
CA LYS A 314 15.22 -0.19 -5.47
C LYS A 314 14.73 -1.62 -5.74
N ALA A 315 13.65 -2.05 -5.10
CA ALA A 315 13.09 -3.40 -5.25
C ALA A 315 12.44 -3.64 -6.62
N LEU A 316 11.96 -2.57 -7.29
CA LEU A 316 11.38 -2.57 -8.64
C LEU A 316 12.40 -2.42 -9.77
N ASP A 317 13.71 -2.46 -9.49
CA ASP A 317 14.73 -2.58 -10.55
C ASP A 317 14.56 -3.90 -11.32
N ARG A 318 14.81 -3.89 -12.63
CA ARG A 318 14.75 -5.10 -13.46
C ARG A 318 15.82 -6.08 -12.96
N ARG A 319 15.43 -7.31 -12.65
CA ARG A 319 16.36 -8.39 -12.29
C ARG A 319 16.71 -9.18 -13.54
N ASN A 320 17.99 -9.46 -13.75
CA ASN A 320 18.42 -10.39 -14.78
C ASN A 320 18.12 -11.82 -14.30
N GLY A 321 17.17 -12.49 -14.96
CA GLY A 321 16.70 -13.82 -14.59
C GLY A 321 15.49 -13.83 -13.62
N PRO A 322 14.72 -14.93 -13.58
CA PRO A 322 13.50 -15.01 -12.80
C PRO A 322 13.79 -14.94 -11.30
N PRO A 323 13.13 -14.04 -10.54
CA PRO A 323 13.30 -14.00 -9.10
C PRO A 323 12.77 -15.30 -8.47
N ARG A 324 13.66 -16.11 -7.89
CA ARG A 324 13.28 -17.17 -6.95
C ARG A 324 12.72 -16.52 -5.68
N ALA A 325 11.45 -16.10 -5.74
CA ALA A 325 10.70 -15.64 -4.59
C ALA A 325 10.80 -16.68 -3.48
N SER A 326 11.25 -16.25 -2.29
CA SER A 326 11.42 -17.14 -1.14
C SER A 326 10.07 -17.60 -0.61
N PHE A 327 10.04 -18.66 0.18
CA PHE A 327 8.79 -19.11 0.80
C PHE A 327 8.09 -17.98 1.58
N GLY A 328 8.86 -17.18 2.33
CA GLY A 328 8.35 -16.02 3.05
C GLY A 328 7.72 -14.96 2.15
N THR A 329 8.33 -14.58 1.02
CA THR A 329 7.70 -13.59 0.13
C THR A 329 6.46 -14.15 -0.56
N ARG A 330 6.42 -15.44 -0.92
CA ARG A 330 5.23 -16.10 -1.50
C ARG A 330 4.07 -16.12 -0.51
N LEU A 331 4.37 -16.44 0.76
CA LEU A 331 3.38 -16.43 1.84
C LEU A 331 2.84 -15.03 2.09
N LEU A 332 3.71 -14.01 2.17
CA LEU A 332 3.30 -12.61 2.27
C LEU A 332 2.47 -12.15 1.06
N SER A 333 2.78 -12.60 -0.16
CA SER A 333 1.99 -12.28 -1.35
C SER A 333 0.54 -12.75 -1.25
N ARG A 334 0.31 -13.94 -0.66
CA ARG A 334 -1.06 -14.45 -0.41
C ARG A 334 -1.82 -13.63 0.64
N PHE A 335 -1.13 -13.03 1.61
CA PHE A 335 -1.72 -12.04 2.51
C PHE A 335 -1.94 -10.68 1.80
N GLY A 336 -1.22 -10.42 0.71
CA GLY A 336 -1.45 -9.31 -0.20
C GLY A 336 -2.80 -9.37 -0.90
N ASP A 337 -3.22 -10.55 -1.36
CA ASP A 337 -4.48 -10.77 -2.10
C ASP A 337 -5.71 -10.22 -1.36
N PHE A 338 -5.80 -10.47 -0.05
CA PHE A 338 -6.91 -10.06 0.83
C PHE A 338 -6.54 -8.96 1.84
N SER A 339 -5.41 -8.28 1.60
CA SER A 339 -4.86 -7.22 2.48
C SER A 339 -5.87 -6.11 2.80
N PHE A 340 -6.72 -5.73 1.85
CA PHE A 340 -7.73 -4.67 2.00
C PHE A 340 -8.91 -5.14 2.86
N SER A 341 -9.44 -6.34 2.59
CA SER A 341 -10.42 -7.00 3.47
C SER A 341 -9.93 -7.13 4.92
N LEU A 342 -8.67 -7.56 5.14
CA LEU A 342 -8.09 -7.63 6.49
C LEU A 342 -8.01 -6.24 7.14
N TYR A 343 -7.55 -5.24 6.39
CA TYR A 343 -7.47 -3.86 6.85
C TYR A 343 -8.84 -3.29 7.25
N LEU A 344 -9.92 -3.66 6.54
CA LEU A 344 -11.27 -3.16 6.78
C LEU A 344 -11.98 -3.74 8.01
N ILE A 345 -11.72 -4.99 8.42
CA ILE A 345 -12.59 -5.69 9.39
C ILE A 345 -11.89 -6.15 10.68
N HIS A 346 -10.56 -6.03 10.79
CA HIS A 346 -9.83 -6.59 11.94
C HIS A 346 -10.20 -5.93 13.29
N LEU A 347 -10.39 -4.60 13.33
CA LEU A 347 -10.62 -3.87 14.58
C LEU A 347 -11.93 -4.27 15.29
N PRO A 348 -13.10 -4.28 14.62
CA PRO A 348 -14.34 -4.77 15.23
C PRO A 348 -14.28 -6.23 15.69
N ILE A 349 -13.56 -7.09 14.95
CA ILE A 349 -13.35 -8.50 15.36
C ILE A 349 -12.53 -8.55 16.66
N PHE A 350 -11.44 -7.78 16.79
CA PHE A 350 -10.64 -7.74 18.01
C PHE A 350 -11.41 -7.19 19.21
N VAL A 351 -12.26 -6.18 18.99
CA VAL A 351 -13.07 -5.56 20.06
C VAL A 351 -14.16 -6.53 20.53
N LEU A 352 -14.87 -7.22 19.63
CA LEU A 352 -15.82 -8.26 20.02
C LEU A 352 -15.15 -9.43 20.74
N LEU A 353 -13.99 -9.91 20.26
CA LEU A 353 -13.24 -10.97 20.95
C LEU A 353 -12.78 -10.55 22.35
N SER A 354 -12.34 -9.30 22.52
CA SER A 354 -11.99 -8.76 23.84
C SER A 354 -13.21 -8.65 24.77
N SER A 355 -14.35 -8.21 24.25
CA SER A 355 -15.61 -8.11 25.01
C SER A 355 -16.15 -9.49 25.41
N LEU A 356 -16.11 -10.48 24.52
CA LEU A 356 -16.57 -11.86 24.77
C LEU A 356 -15.66 -12.62 25.75
N LEU A 357 -14.34 -12.63 25.50
CA LEU A 357 -13.41 -13.53 26.20
C LEU A 357 -12.87 -12.95 27.50
N PHE A 358 -12.75 -11.61 27.58
CA PHE A 358 -12.09 -10.93 28.70
C PHE A 358 -12.87 -9.71 29.22
N ARG A 359 -14.14 -9.53 28.81
CA ARG A 359 -14.99 -8.39 29.18
C ARG A 359 -14.28 -7.03 28.97
N SER A 360 -13.65 -6.87 27.81
CA SER A 360 -12.89 -5.69 27.39
C SER A 360 -11.61 -5.39 28.20
N ALA A 361 -11.20 -6.24 29.16
CA ALA A 361 -10.02 -6.01 29.98
C ALA A 361 -8.72 -6.29 29.22
N LEU A 362 -7.74 -5.40 29.35
CA LEU A 362 -6.39 -5.58 28.79
C LEU A 362 -5.65 -6.70 29.53
N GLN A 363 -5.03 -7.61 28.77
CA GLN A 363 -4.39 -8.80 29.30
C GLN A 363 -2.89 -8.59 29.55
N MET A 364 -2.37 -9.20 30.62
CA MET A 364 -0.93 -9.26 30.89
C MET A 364 -0.22 -10.17 29.89
N SER A 365 -0.82 -11.34 29.61
CA SER A 365 -0.26 -12.28 28.63
C SER A 365 -0.45 -11.78 27.20
N ILE A 366 0.55 -12.05 26.34
CA ILE A 366 0.50 -11.70 24.92
C ILE A 366 -0.33 -12.70 24.10
N TRP A 367 -0.55 -13.92 24.60
CA TRP A 367 -1.21 -15.02 23.87
C TRP A 367 -2.60 -14.71 23.29
N PRO A 368 -3.51 -14.00 24.00
CA PRO A 368 -4.79 -13.57 23.43
C PRO A 368 -4.65 -12.81 22.11
N SER A 369 -3.64 -11.94 21.98
CA SER A 369 -3.44 -11.16 20.76
C SER A 369 -3.03 -12.00 19.54
N PHE A 370 -2.36 -13.14 19.74
CA PHE A 370 -2.14 -14.13 18.69
C PHE A 370 -3.42 -14.91 18.36
N GLY A 371 -4.19 -15.31 19.38
CA GLY A 371 -5.50 -15.95 19.20
C GLY A 371 -6.48 -15.10 18.38
N TYR A 372 -6.50 -13.80 18.62
CA TYR A 372 -7.34 -12.84 17.87
C TYR A 372 -6.92 -12.75 16.40
N MET A 373 -5.61 -12.74 16.10
CA MET A 373 -5.11 -12.79 14.73
C MET A 373 -5.51 -14.09 14.01
N LEU A 374 -5.52 -15.23 14.72
CA LEU A 374 -5.97 -16.52 14.19
C LEU A 374 -7.47 -16.55 13.84
N VAL A 375 -8.29 -15.64 14.39
CA VAL A 375 -9.70 -15.46 14.01
C VAL A 375 -9.86 -14.42 12.89
N ALA A 376 -9.24 -13.24 13.04
CA ALA A 376 -9.42 -12.13 12.11
C ALA A 376 -8.83 -12.40 10.72
N VAL A 377 -7.73 -13.15 10.62
CA VAL A 377 -7.09 -13.47 9.32
C VAL A 377 -7.94 -14.42 8.46
N PRO A 378 -8.46 -15.56 8.97
CA PRO A 378 -9.45 -16.36 8.24
C PRO A 378 -10.76 -15.61 7.95
N ALA A 379 -11.28 -14.81 8.89
CA ALA A 379 -12.49 -14.01 8.66
C ALA A 379 -12.29 -13.01 7.51
N ALA A 380 -11.13 -12.35 7.44
CA ALA A 380 -10.77 -11.46 6.35
C ALA A 380 -10.63 -12.19 5.00
N TYR A 381 -10.12 -13.42 5.00
CA TYR A 381 -10.08 -14.24 3.78
C TYR A 381 -11.49 -14.61 3.29
N VAL A 382 -12.40 -14.97 4.20
CA VAL A 382 -13.81 -15.25 3.87
C VAL A 382 -14.50 -13.99 3.32
N PHE A 383 -14.34 -12.85 3.99
CA PHE A 383 -14.88 -11.57 3.56
C PHE A 383 -14.32 -11.14 2.18
N TYR A 384 -13.04 -11.36 1.92
CA TYR A 384 -12.43 -11.18 0.60
C TYR A 384 -13.10 -12.05 -0.48
N ARG A 385 -13.30 -13.34 -0.20
CA ARG A 385 -13.92 -14.28 -1.16
C ARG A 385 -15.38 -13.95 -1.45
N LEU A 386 -16.12 -13.42 -0.46
CA LEU A 386 -17.56 -13.11 -0.56
C LEU A 386 -17.87 -11.69 -1.05
N VAL A 387 -17.00 -10.70 -0.80
CA VAL A 387 -17.30 -9.27 -1.03
C VAL A 387 -16.24 -8.58 -1.91
N GLU A 388 -14.96 -8.60 -1.52
CA GLU A 388 -13.92 -7.86 -2.26
C GLU A 388 -13.68 -8.45 -3.66
N LEU A 389 -13.59 -9.77 -3.78
CA LEU A 389 -13.33 -10.44 -5.06
C LEU A 389 -14.48 -10.24 -6.07
N PRO A 390 -15.78 -10.33 -5.69
CA PRO A 390 -16.88 -9.86 -6.53
C PRO A 390 -16.79 -8.38 -6.92
N ALA A 391 -16.50 -7.47 -5.97
CA ALA A 391 -16.35 -6.04 -6.26
C ALA A 391 -15.18 -5.74 -7.22
N MET A 392 -14.07 -6.48 -7.12
CA MET A 392 -12.95 -6.43 -8.06
C MET A 392 -13.34 -6.92 -9.46
N LYS A 393 -14.13 -8.00 -9.57
CA LYS A 393 -14.64 -8.50 -10.86
C LYS A 393 -15.61 -7.51 -11.51
N TRP A 394 -16.50 -6.90 -10.73
CA TRP A 394 -17.41 -5.86 -11.21
C TRP A 394 -16.67 -4.58 -11.63
N SER A 395 -15.69 -4.14 -10.85
CA SER A 395 -14.77 -3.06 -11.25
C SER A 395 -14.05 -3.36 -12.57
N ALA A 396 -13.74 -4.62 -12.87
CA ALA A 396 -13.06 -5.01 -14.10
C ALA A 396 -13.96 -5.01 -15.36
N SER A 397 -15.30 -5.04 -15.23
CA SER A 397 -16.19 -5.07 -16.41
C SER A 397 -16.33 -3.71 -17.11
N PHE A 398 -16.00 -2.60 -16.45
CA PHE A 398 -16.10 -1.25 -17.01
C PHE A 398 -14.96 -0.95 -18.01
N LYS A 399 -15.27 -1.04 -19.31
CA LYS A 399 -14.34 -0.78 -20.42
C LYS A 399 -14.10 0.73 -20.63
N PRO A 400 -12.92 1.16 -21.13
CA PRO A 400 -12.69 2.52 -21.64
C PRO A 400 -13.78 2.96 -22.62
N THR A 401 -14.30 4.18 -22.45
CA THR A 401 -15.13 4.81 -23.49
C THR A 401 -14.21 5.09 -24.68
N ALA A 402 -14.52 4.52 -25.85
CA ALA A 402 -13.74 4.77 -27.05
C ALA A 402 -13.87 6.25 -27.44
N VAL A 403 -12.81 7.03 -27.25
CA VAL A 403 -12.72 8.39 -27.78
C VAL A 403 -12.77 8.26 -29.31
N LYS A 404 -13.89 8.67 -29.92
CA LYS A 404 -13.97 8.79 -31.38
C LYS A 404 -12.80 9.67 -31.85
N PRO A 405 -12.09 9.30 -32.93
CA PRO A 405 -11.14 10.22 -33.52
C PRO A 405 -11.89 11.50 -33.91
N GLN A 406 -11.32 12.66 -33.56
CA GLN A 406 -11.77 13.91 -34.13
C GLN A 406 -11.35 13.89 -35.60
N GLN A 407 -12.33 14.03 -36.49
CA GLN A 407 -12.13 14.21 -37.93
C GLN A 407 -11.86 15.69 -38.21
#